data_AF-A0A915Y0C2-F1
#
_entry.id   AF-A0A915Y0C2-F1
#
_cell.length_a   1.000
_cell.length_b   1.000
_cell.length_c   1.000
_cell.angle_alpha   90.00
_cell.angle_beta   90.00
_cell.angle_gamma   90.00
#
_symmetry.space_group_name_H-M   'P 1'
#
loop_
_entity.id
_entity.type
_entity.pdbx_description
1 polymer ?
#
loop_
_entity_poly.entity_id
_entity_poly.type
_entity_poly.pdbx_seq_one_letter_code
_entity_poly.pdbx_strand_id
1 'polypeptide(L)'
;MAGEFEEEYLDVLQDIEGALAGAYRQHSSMTDYDARVAVDALIRDYQAEMKGRPAPHTRMSNVARDAYEAARSMCEWRMGRRGYFDFISQFGV
;
A
#
# COMPACT_ATOMS: atom_id res chain seq x y z
N MET A 1 -1.18 8.32 22.43
CA MET A 1 -0.97 6.94 22.93
C MET A 1 -1.33 6.05 21.78
N ALA A 2 -0.36 5.34 21.21
CA ALA A 2 -0.66 4.26 20.26
C ALA A 2 -1.52 3.21 21.00
N GLY A 3 -2.51 2.62 20.36
CA GLY A 3 -3.27 1.51 20.93
C GLY A 3 -2.47 0.22 20.84
N GLU A 4 -2.98 -0.83 21.48
CA GLU A 4 -2.38 -2.19 21.45
C GLU A 4 -2.16 -2.68 20.01
N PHE A 5 -3.04 -2.30 19.09
CA PHE A 5 -2.94 -2.62 17.66
C PHE A 5 -1.75 -1.92 16.98
N GLU A 6 -1.60 -0.61 17.17
CA GLU A 6 -0.51 0.13 16.54
C GLU A 6 0.85 -0.28 17.10
N GLU A 7 0.93 -0.73 18.36
CA GLU A 7 2.15 -1.30 18.93
C GLU A 7 2.45 -2.71 18.37
N GLU A 8 1.43 -3.57 18.23
CA GLU A 8 1.58 -4.92 17.69
C GLU A 8 2.01 -4.92 16.22
N TYR A 9 1.44 -4.01 15.42
CA TYR A 9 1.64 -3.95 13.97
C TYR A 9 2.47 -2.75 13.51
N LEU A 10 3.23 -2.13 14.42
CA LEU A 10 3.96 -0.89 14.14
C LEU A 10 4.82 -0.97 12.87
N ASP A 11 5.53 -2.08 12.71
CA ASP A 11 6.43 -2.28 11.58
C ASP A 11 5.69 -2.45 10.25
N VAL A 12 4.54 -3.16 10.25
CA VAL A 12 3.62 -3.23 9.11
C VAL A 12 3.14 -1.83 8.72
N LEU A 13 2.72 -1.05 9.72
CA LEU A 13 2.16 0.28 9.51
C LEU A 13 3.23 1.25 9.00
N GLN A 14 4.45 1.18 9.53
CA GLN A 14 5.59 1.97 9.07
C GLN A 14 6.02 1.62 7.64
N ASP A 15 6.01 0.33 7.28
CA ASP A 15 6.31 -0.11 5.91
C ASP A 15 5.31 0.48 4.91
N ILE A 16 4.01 0.42 5.23
CA ILE A 16 2.94 1.00 4.40
C ILE A 16 3.06 2.53 4.34
N GLU A 17 3.31 3.19 5.47
CA GLU A 17 3.53 4.63 5.53
C GLU A 17 4.74 5.05 4.68
N GLY A 18 5.84 4.31 4.76
CA GLY A 18 7.05 4.54 3.98
C GLY A 18 6.79 4.46 2.47
N ALA A 19 5.99 3.48 2.03
CA ALA A 19 5.59 3.34 0.63
C ALA A 19 4.74 4.52 0.16
N LEU A 20 3.75 4.94 0.96
CA LEU A 20 2.89 6.10 0.64
C LEU A 20 3.66 7.42 0.65
N ALA A 21 4.54 7.63 1.62
CA ALA A 21 5.43 8.78 1.68
C ALA A 21 6.40 8.81 0.48
N GLY A 22 6.85 7.64 0.02
CA GLY A 22 7.59 7.49 -1.23
C GLY A 22 6.80 7.98 -2.44
N ALA A 23 5.55 7.55 -2.58
CA ALA A 23 4.65 8.00 -3.65
C ALA A 23 4.40 9.52 -3.58
N TYR A 24 4.18 10.06 -2.38
CA TYR A 24 4.00 11.50 -2.17
C TYR A 24 5.23 12.31 -2.62
N ARG A 25 6.45 11.83 -2.33
CA ARG A 25 7.69 12.48 -2.78
C ARG A 25 7.84 12.48 -4.30
N GLN A 26 7.33 11.46 -4.99
CA GLN A 26 7.34 11.39 -6.46
C GLN A 26 6.23 12.23 -7.10
N HIS A 27 5.11 12.40 -6.38
CA HIS A 27 3.93 13.13 -6.85
C HIS A 27 3.54 14.21 -5.83
N SER A 28 4.14 15.39 -5.92
CA SER A 28 3.84 16.50 -4.99
C SER A 28 2.40 17.00 -5.05
N SER A 29 1.63 16.61 -6.07
CA SER A 29 0.20 16.90 -6.19
C SER A 29 -0.70 15.85 -5.49
N MET A 30 -0.13 14.78 -4.96
CA MET A 30 -0.86 13.74 -4.24
C MET A 30 -1.56 14.33 -3.03
N THR A 31 -2.83 14.01 -2.87
CA THR A 31 -3.62 14.46 -1.73
C THR A 31 -3.81 13.32 -0.73
N ASP A 32 -4.18 13.66 0.51
CA ASP A 32 -4.60 12.67 1.51
C ASP A 32 -5.80 11.85 1.04
N TYR A 33 -6.64 12.43 0.17
CA TYR A 33 -7.74 11.72 -0.46
C TYR A 33 -7.24 10.63 -1.41
N ASP A 34 -6.22 10.90 -2.23
CA ASP A 34 -5.60 9.89 -3.10
C ASP A 34 -5.00 8.75 -2.27
N ALA A 35 -4.30 9.07 -1.17
CA ALA A 35 -3.76 8.08 -0.24
C ALA A 35 -4.85 7.20 0.36
N ARG A 36 -5.96 7.80 0.81
CA ARG A 36 -7.10 7.07 1.37
C ARG A 36 -7.76 6.16 0.35
N VAL A 37 -7.99 6.65 -0.87
CA VAL A 37 -8.56 5.84 -1.97
C VAL A 37 -7.68 4.64 -2.29
N ALA A 38 -6.36 4.82 -2.31
CA ALA A 38 -5.40 3.73 -2.52
C ALA A 38 -5.49 2.66 -1.44
N VAL A 39 -5.43 3.06 -0.17
CA VAL A 39 -5.49 2.12 0.98
C VAL A 39 -6.85 1.41 1.05
N ASP A 40 -7.97 2.13 0.87
CA ASP A 40 -9.30 1.53 0.86
C ASP A 40 -9.46 0.49 -0.27
N ALA A 41 -8.88 0.75 -1.44
CA ALA A 41 -8.87 -0.20 -2.55
C ALA A 41 -8.05 -1.45 -2.18
N LEU A 42 -6.86 -1.28 -1.61
CA LEU A 42 -6.00 -2.39 -1.21
C LEU A 42 -6.65 -3.27 -0.14
N ILE A 43 -7.31 -2.67 0.85
CA ILE A 43 -8.09 -3.40 1.87
C ILE A 43 -9.19 -4.23 1.19
N ARG A 44 -9.93 -3.65 0.24
CA ARG A 44 -11.00 -4.37 -0.47
C ARG A 44 -10.47 -5.53 -1.30
N ASP A 45 -9.30 -5.37 -1.90
CA ASP A 45 -8.67 -6.42 -2.68
C ASP A 45 -8.28 -7.61 -1.80
N TYR A 46 -7.60 -7.36 -0.68
CA TYR A 46 -7.26 -8.44 0.26
C TYR A 46 -8.49 -9.08 0.90
N GLN A 47 -9.53 -8.29 1.20
CA GLN A 47 -10.81 -8.86 1.67
C GLN A 47 -11.51 -9.73 0.62
N ALA A 48 -11.42 -9.37 -0.67
CA ALA A 48 -11.97 -10.17 -1.76
C ALA A 48 -11.17 -11.47 -1.94
N GLU A 49 -9.84 -11.38 -1.88
CA GLU A 49 -8.93 -12.52 -1.93
C GLU A 49 -9.22 -13.53 -0.80
N MET A 50 -9.33 -13.06 0.45
CA MET A 50 -9.67 -13.89 1.60
C MET A 50 -11.01 -14.62 1.44
N LYS A 51 -11.93 -14.06 0.64
CA LYS A 51 -13.26 -14.64 0.34
C LYS A 51 -13.28 -15.48 -0.92
N GLY A 52 -12.14 -15.65 -1.61
CA GLY A 52 -12.05 -16.37 -2.89
C GLY A 52 -12.81 -15.67 -4.03
N ARG A 53 -12.92 -14.34 -3.99
CA ARG A 53 -13.65 -13.53 -4.98
C ARG A 53 -12.67 -12.64 -5.76
N PRO A 54 -13.00 -12.27 -7.00
CA PRO A 54 -12.20 -11.30 -7.74
C PRO A 54 -12.20 -9.93 -7.06
N ALA A 55 -11.08 -9.23 -7.16
CA ALA A 55 -10.92 -7.86 -6.68
C ALA A 55 -11.96 -6.93 -7.33
N PRO A 56 -12.60 -6.03 -6.55
CA PRO A 56 -13.56 -5.09 -7.10
C PRO A 56 -12.87 -4.03 -7.97
N HIS A 57 -13.52 -3.63 -9.06
CA HIS A 57 -13.02 -2.52 -9.87
C HIS A 57 -13.18 -1.18 -9.12
N THR A 58 -12.10 -0.66 -8.57
CA THR A 58 -12.07 0.65 -7.92
C THR A 58 -11.65 1.74 -8.91
N ARG A 59 -12.49 2.75 -9.11
CA ARG A 59 -12.09 3.96 -9.85
C ARG A 59 -11.23 4.84 -8.95
N MET A 60 -10.09 5.27 -9.48
CA MET A 60 -9.13 6.13 -8.79
C MET A 60 -8.33 6.95 -9.81
N SER A 61 -7.75 8.07 -9.36
CA SER A 61 -6.84 8.89 -10.16
C SER A 61 -5.56 8.11 -10.49
N ASN A 62 -4.74 8.62 -11.42
CA ASN A 62 -3.43 8.02 -11.69
C ASN A 62 -2.51 8.13 -10.46
N VAL A 63 -2.53 9.26 -9.75
CA VAL A 63 -1.73 9.46 -8.53
C VAL A 63 -2.13 8.49 -7.42
N ALA A 64 -3.44 8.28 -7.22
CA ALA A 64 -3.93 7.28 -6.28
C ALA A 64 -3.57 5.85 -6.71
N ARG A 65 -3.51 5.58 -8.03
CA ARG A 65 -3.07 4.28 -8.56
C ARG A 65 -1.60 4.02 -8.25
N ASP A 66 -0.74 5.00 -8.44
CA ASP A 66 0.69 4.88 -8.14
C ASP A 66 0.91 4.63 -6.63
N ALA A 67 0.16 5.34 -5.77
CA ALA A 67 0.16 5.09 -4.33
C ALA A 67 -0.35 3.70 -3.94
N TYR A 68 -1.42 3.22 -4.61
CA TYR A 68 -1.94 1.87 -4.43
C TYR A 68 -0.90 0.81 -4.81
N GLU A 69 -0.22 0.98 -5.95
CA GLU A 69 0.80 0.05 -6.42
C GLU A 69 2.01 0.01 -5.49
N ALA A 70 2.44 1.17 -4.96
CA ALA A 70 3.51 1.25 -3.97
C ALA A 70 3.13 0.50 -2.68
N ALA A 71 1.98 0.82 -2.07
CA ALA A 71 1.51 0.17 -0.85
C ALA A 71 1.30 -1.34 -1.05
N ARG A 72 0.70 -1.75 -2.17
CA ARG A 72 0.51 -3.16 -2.52
C ARG A 72 1.85 -3.88 -2.64
N SER A 73 2.82 -3.29 -3.32
CA SER A 73 4.13 -3.91 -3.53
C SER A 73 4.85 -4.17 -2.20
N MET A 74 4.72 -3.24 -1.25
CA MET A 74 5.21 -3.41 0.11
C MET A 74 4.50 -4.57 0.84
N CYS A 75 3.17 -4.64 0.78
CA CYS A 75 2.40 -5.73 1.38
C CYS A 75 2.74 -7.09 0.77
N GLU A 76 2.87 -7.19 -0.56
CA GLU A 76 3.24 -8.44 -1.23
C GLU A 76 4.67 -8.89 -0.86
N TRP A 77 5.61 -7.96 -0.71
CA TRP A 77 6.96 -8.26 -0.21
C TRP A 77 6.91 -8.80 1.23
N ARG A 78 6.15 -8.14 2.10
CA ARG A 78 6.01 -8.52 3.51
C ARG A 78 5.33 -9.89 3.69
N MET A 79 4.45 -10.27 2.76
CA MET A 79 3.85 -11.62 2.68
C MET A 79 4.78 -12.66 2.01
N GLY A 80 5.96 -12.28 1.55
CA GLY A 80 6.89 -13.16 0.84
C GLY A 80 6.45 -13.56 -0.57
N ARG A 81 5.45 -12.86 -1.14
CA ARG A 81 4.90 -13.10 -2.48
C ARG A 81 5.65 -12.33 -3.57
N ARG A 82 6.48 -11.36 -3.18
CA ARG A 82 7.45 -10.66 -4.03
C ARG A 82 8.87 -10.90 -3.56
N GLY A 83 9.80 -11.01 -4.51
CA GLY A 83 11.21 -11.22 -4.22
C GLY A 83 11.91 -9.94 -3.74
N TYR A 84 13.04 -10.11 -3.05
CA TYR A 84 13.91 -9.01 -2.62
C TYR A 84 14.41 -8.14 -3.80
N PHE A 85 14.66 -8.76 -4.96
CA PHE A 85 15.09 -8.04 -6.16
C PHE A 85 13.99 -7.13 -6.74
N ASP A 86 12.73 -7.57 -6.68
CA ASP A 86 11.57 -6.75 -7.11
C ASP A 86 11.38 -5.55 -6.17
N PHE A 87 11.63 -5.75 -4.88
CA PHE A 87 11.53 -4.72 -3.86
C PHE A 87 12.57 -3.61 -4.06
N ILE A 88 13.86 -3.95 -4.19
CA ILE A 88 14.93 -2.96 -4.38
C ILE A 88 14.72 -2.14 -5.66
N SER A 89 14.31 -2.80 -6.74
CA SER A 89 14.10 -2.14 -8.04
C SER A 89 13.00 -1.07 -7.99
N GLN A 90 12.00 -1.24 -7.11
CA GLN A 90 10.89 -0.29 -6.97
C GLN A 90 11.13 0.78 -5.89
N PHE A 91 11.83 0.46 -4.80
CA PHE A 91 12.00 1.36 -3.66
C PHE A 91 13.40 2.01 -3.57
N GLY A 92 14.36 1.60 -4.39
CA GLY A 92 15.62 2.31 -4.60
C GLY A 92 16.52 2.42 -3.36
N VAL A 93 16.71 1.32 -2.63
CA VAL A 93 17.70 1.18 -1.54
C VAL A 93 18.94 0.42 -1.97
#